data_AF-A0A9Q9UAV0-F1
#
_entry.id   AF-A0A9Q9UAV0-F1
#
_cell.length_a   1.000
_cell.length_b   1.000
_cell.length_c   1.000
_cell.angle_alpha   90.00
_cell.angle_beta   90.00
_cell.angle_gamma   90.00
#
_symmetry.space_group_name_H-M   'P 1'
#
loop_
_entity.id
_entity.type
_entity.pdbx_description
1 polymer ?
#
loop_
_entity_poly.entity_id
_entity_poly.type
_entity_poly.pdbx_seq_one_letter_code
_entity_poly.pdbx_strand_id
1 'polypeptide(L)'
;ARREAITKSNAIAGFKATGLWPVNLAKVLMNPMVTETPSPAVTANSPAKEQDLSLLKTPRSSVQLRQALGQVPASATLLFRKIGSQLDRYNFDIERQNREISVLQRENEENRPKRRKKVVYNPNAEFVKIPAIKKAREQMWKTLQPERTANKVKKLKLEDLCTNFHINIH
;
A
#
# COMPACT_ATOMS: atom_id res chain seq x y z
N ALA A 1 71.31 -37.15 -55.50
CA ALA A 1 70.11 -37.95 -55.14
C ALA A 1 69.10 -37.19 -54.25
N ARG A 2 69.21 -37.17 -52.90
CA ARG A 2 68.14 -36.59 -52.04
C ARG A 2 67.89 -35.09 -52.24
N ARG A 3 68.95 -34.29 -52.46
CA ARG A 3 68.82 -32.83 -52.68
C ARG A 3 68.25 -32.47 -54.06
N GLU A 4 68.42 -33.32 -55.06
CA GLU A 4 67.84 -33.13 -56.40
C GLU A 4 66.36 -33.54 -56.45
N ALA A 5 65.96 -34.47 -55.57
CA ALA A 5 64.58 -34.93 -55.47
C ALA A 5 63.64 -33.90 -54.80
N ILE A 6 64.12 -33.19 -53.76
CA ILE A 6 63.32 -32.21 -53.00
C ILE A 6 63.46 -30.83 -53.65
N THR A 7 62.88 -30.70 -54.83
CA THR A 7 62.75 -29.42 -55.55
C THR A 7 61.30 -28.97 -55.57
N LYS A 8 61.07 -27.66 -55.65
CA LYS A 8 59.71 -27.09 -55.72
C LYS A 8 58.91 -27.68 -56.90
N SER A 9 59.57 -27.89 -58.03
CA SER A 9 58.97 -28.51 -59.22
C SER A 9 58.49 -29.93 -58.97
N ASN A 10 59.30 -30.76 -58.29
CA ASN A 10 58.94 -32.15 -58.01
C ASN A 10 57.81 -32.25 -56.98
N ALA A 11 57.78 -31.36 -55.99
CA ALA A 11 56.67 -31.29 -55.04
C ALA A 11 55.36 -30.95 -55.75
N ILE A 12 55.35 -29.89 -56.58
CA ILE A 12 54.16 -29.49 -57.36
C ILE A 12 53.74 -30.61 -58.33
N ALA A 13 54.70 -31.25 -59.01
CA ALA A 13 54.42 -32.37 -59.91
C ALA A 13 53.79 -33.55 -59.16
N GLY A 14 54.28 -33.88 -57.96
CA GLY A 14 53.70 -34.90 -57.10
C GLY A 14 52.23 -34.60 -56.74
N PHE A 15 51.92 -33.38 -56.30
CA PHE A 15 50.54 -32.98 -56.00
C PHE A 15 49.62 -32.99 -57.23
N LYS A 16 50.14 -32.64 -58.41
CA LYS A 16 49.39 -32.72 -59.67
C LYS A 16 49.11 -34.17 -60.07
N ALA A 17 50.09 -35.05 -59.93
CA ALA A 17 49.95 -36.47 -60.26
C ALA A 17 48.93 -37.19 -59.36
N THR A 18 48.85 -36.82 -58.08
CA THR A 18 47.90 -37.41 -57.13
C THR A 18 46.49 -36.83 -57.20
N GLY A 19 46.26 -35.80 -58.05
CA GLY A 19 44.97 -35.12 -58.16
C GLY A 19 44.62 -34.21 -56.96
N LEU A 20 45.54 -34.04 -56.01
CA LEU A 20 45.38 -33.15 -54.85
C LEU A 20 45.72 -31.68 -55.17
N TRP A 21 46.22 -31.40 -56.38
CA TRP A 21 46.52 -30.04 -56.81
C TRP A 21 45.22 -29.26 -57.07
N PRO A 22 45.00 -28.13 -56.37
CA PRO A 22 43.78 -27.35 -56.57
C PRO A 22 43.75 -26.72 -57.96
N VAL A 23 42.62 -26.92 -58.66
CA VAL A 23 42.38 -26.33 -59.98
C VAL A 23 42.29 -24.79 -59.90
N ASN A 24 41.81 -24.26 -58.77
CA ASN A 24 41.74 -22.83 -58.52
C ASN A 24 42.27 -22.51 -57.11
N LEU A 25 43.45 -21.90 -57.03
CA LEU A 25 44.10 -21.53 -55.77
C LEU A 25 43.29 -20.49 -54.99
N ALA A 26 42.60 -19.57 -55.67
CA ALA A 26 41.81 -18.53 -55.01
C ALA A 26 40.66 -19.12 -54.19
N LYS A 27 40.04 -20.21 -54.65
CA LYS A 27 38.97 -20.89 -53.89
C LYS A 27 39.48 -21.50 -52.59
N VAL A 28 40.70 -22.03 -52.59
CA VAL A 28 41.32 -22.60 -51.39
C VAL A 28 41.74 -21.47 -50.44
N LEU A 29 42.36 -20.42 -50.97
CA LEU A 29 42.87 -19.30 -50.18
C LEU A 29 41.78 -18.39 -49.63
N MET A 30 40.60 -18.33 -50.25
CA MET A 30 39.46 -17.51 -49.79
C MET A 30 38.40 -18.35 -49.06
N ASN A 31 38.75 -19.56 -48.59
CA ASN A 31 37.83 -20.39 -47.83
C ASN A 31 37.61 -19.79 -46.43
N PRO A 32 36.38 -19.38 -46.07
CA PRO A 32 36.08 -18.76 -44.78
C PRO A 32 36.30 -19.69 -43.57
N MET A 33 36.45 -21.00 -43.77
CA MET A 33 36.88 -21.91 -42.69
C MET A 33 38.37 -21.84 -42.36
N VAL A 34 39.20 -21.26 -43.24
CA VAL A 34 40.67 -21.20 -43.11
C VAL A 34 41.17 -19.76 -42.98
N THR A 35 40.48 -18.80 -43.60
CA THR A 35 40.82 -17.39 -43.47
C THR A 35 40.13 -16.78 -42.26
N GLU A 36 40.88 -16.37 -41.25
CA GLU A 36 40.37 -15.45 -40.25
C GLU A 36 40.05 -14.12 -40.95
N THR A 37 38.77 -13.84 -41.16
CA THR A 37 38.33 -12.49 -41.57
C THR A 37 38.80 -11.51 -40.51
N PRO A 38 39.52 -10.42 -40.86
CA PRO A 38 39.90 -9.42 -39.90
C PRO A 38 38.62 -8.82 -39.29
N SER A 39 38.49 -8.96 -37.97
CA SER A 39 37.40 -8.37 -37.20
C SER A 39 37.31 -6.87 -37.49
N PRO A 40 36.13 -6.30 -37.75
CA PRO A 40 36.01 -4.87 -37.96
C PRO A 40 36.56 -4.13 -36.73
N ALA A 41 37.42 -3.14 -36.99
CA ALA A 41 38.05 -2.34 -35.95
C ALA A 41 37.00 -1.83 -34.95
N VAL A 42 37.17 -2.20 -33.68
CA VAL A 42 36.35 -1.72 -32.58
C VAL A 42 36.52 -0.21 -32.51
N THR A 43 35.53 0.50 -33.05
CA THR A 43 35.39 1.94 -32.80
C THR A 43 35.10 2.09 -31.32
N ALA A 44 35.95 2.82 -30.60
CA ALA A 44 35.77 3.06 -29.17
C ALA A 44 34.38 3.64 -28.93
N ASN A 45 33.54 2.89 -28.21
CA ASN A 45 32.24 3.36 -27.76
C ASN A 45 32.49 4.55 -26.84
N SER A 46 32.01 5.73 -27.24
CA SER A 46 31.84 6.86 -26.33
C SER A 46 30.99 6.41 -25.13
N PRO A 47 31.15 7.00 -23.93
CA PRO A 47 30.30 6.64 -22.80
C PRO A 47 28.87 6.93 -23.23
N ALA A 48 28.05 5.88 -23.26
CA ALA A 48 26.64 6.00 -23.57
C ALA A 48 26.07 7.07 -22.62
N LYS A 49 25.61 8.18 -23.19
CA LYS A 49 24.78 9.16 -22.49
C LYS A 49 23.72 8.35 -21.75
N GLU A 50 23.69 8.43 -20.42
CA GLU A 50 22.63 7.85 -19.61
C GLU A 50 21.31 8.22 -20.27
N GLN A 51 20.65 7.23 -20.88
CA GLN A 51 19.37 7.45 -21.50
C GLN A 51 18.44 7.82 -20.36
N ASP A 52 17.96 9.05 -20.35
CA ASP A 52 17.08 9.56 -19.31
C ASP A 52 15.86 8.62 -19.21
N LEU A 53 15.82 7.82 -18.14
CA LEU A 53 14.77 6.83 -17.87
C LEU A 53 13.38 7.49 -17.76
N SER A 54 13.33 8.82 -17.71
CA SER A 54 12.10 9.62 -17.82
C SER A 54 11.33 9.33 -19.11
N LEU A 55 12.01 9.01 -20.22
CA LEU A 55 11.37 8.68 -21.51
C LEU A 55 10.67 7.31 -21.52
N LEU A 56 10.98 6.43 -20.57
CA LEU A 56 10.37 5.11 -20.44
C LEU A 56 9.14 5.10 -19.51
N LYS A 57 8.78 6.24 -18.92
CA LYS A 57 7.63 6.32 -18.01
C LYS A 57 6.32 6.35 -18.78
N THR A 58 5.43 5.40 -18.48
CA THR A 58 4.06 5.39 -18.99
C THR A 58 3.31 6.62 -18.50
N PRO A 59 2.73 7.46 -19.39
CA PRO A 59 1.99 8.64 -18.97
C PRO A 59 0.70 8.24 -18.27
N ARG A 60 0.40 8.85 -17.13
CA ARG A 60 -0.81 8.57 -16.31
C ARG A 60 -1.99 9.51 -16.58
N SER A 61 -1.76 10.64 -17.26
CA SER A 61 -2.80 11.62 -17.60
C SER A 61 -2.57 12.20 -18.99
N SER A 62 -3.63 12.71 -19.63
CA SER A 62 -3.49 13.44 -20.89
C SER A 62 -2.52 14.63 -20.80
N VAL A 63 -2.37 15.24 -19.63
CA VAL A 63 -1.40 16.34 -19.40
C VAL A 63 0.03 15.83 -19.50
N GLN A 64 0.34 14.71 -18.83
CA GLN A 64 1.67 14.09 -18.88
C GLN A 64 1.97 13.57 -20.29
N LEU A 65 0.97 13.01 -20.96
CA LEU A 65 1.07 12.57 -22.34
C LEU A 65 1.36 13.76 -23.26
N ARG A 66 0.71 14.91 -23.09
CA ARG A 66 1.01 16.14 -23.85
C ARG A 66 2.43 16.66 -23.60
N GLN A 67 2.89 16.63 -22.35
CA GLN A 67 4.27 17.03 -22.01
C GLN A 67 5.32 16.14 -22.67
N ALA A 68 5.06 14.83 -22.75
CA ALA A 68 5.97 13.87 -23.39
C ALA A 68 6.01 13.99 -24.93
N LEU A 69 4.98 14.56 -25.55
CA LEU A 69 4.83 14.60 -27.02
C LEU A 69 5.48 15.80 -27.71
N GLY A 70 6.27 16.60 -27.00
CA GLY A 70 6.92 17.79 -27.57
C GLY A 70 7.80 17.53 -28.81
N GLN A 71 8.17 16.27 -29.08
CA GLN A 71 8.97 15.86 -30.25
C GLN A 71 8.20 15.09 -31.33
N VAL A 72 6.88 14.90 -31.19
CA VAL A 72 6.10 14.06 -32.11
C VAL A 72 5.58 14.86 -33.32
N PRO A 73 5.61 14.28 -34.54
CA PRO A 73 5.08 14.93 -35.73
C PRO A 73 3.58 15.22 -35.62
N ALA A 74 3.16 16.36 -36.17
CA ALA A 74 1.78 16.88 -36.09
C ALA A 74 0.70 15.88 -36.57
N SER A 75 1.06 14.96 -37.47
CA SER A 75 0.19 13.91 -38.00
C SER A 75 -0.28 12.91 -36.94
N ALA A 76 0.53 12.64 -35.91
CA ALA A 76 0.17 11.71 -34.83
C ALA A 76 -0.53 12.39 -33.64
N THR A 77 -0.54 13.72 -33.56
CA THR A 77 -1.09 14.48 -32.44
C THR A 77 -2.56 14.19 -32.17
N LEU A 78 -3.37 13.93 -33.22
CA LEU A 78 -4.78 13.57 -33.06
C LEU A 78 -4.97 12.21 -32.38
N LEU A 79 -4.15 11.22 -32.73
CA LEU A 79 -4.17 9.90 -32.10
C LEU A 79 -3.85 10.02 -30.62
N PHE A 80 -2.81 10.78 -30.28
CA PHE A 80 -2.40 11.01 -28.91
C PHE A 80 -3.42 11.82 -28.10
N ARG A 81 -4.11 12.79 -28.70
CA ARG A 81 -5.25 13.47 -28.06
C ARG A 81 -6.38 12.50 -27.73
N LYS A 82 -6.69 11.57 -28.65
CA LYS A 82 -7.70 10.52 -28.42
C LYS A 82 -7.28 9.55 -27.32
N ILE A 83 -6.01 9.15 -27.29
CA ILE A 83 -5.46 8.29 -26.22
C ILE A 83 -5.54 9.03 -24.88
N GLY A 84 -5.11 10.29 -24.82
CA GLY A 84 -5.17 11.11 -23.61
C GLY A 84 -6.60 11.29 -23.10
N SER A 85 -7.57 11.53 -23.97
CA SER A 85 -8.97 11.68 -23.53
C SER A 85 -9.56 10.38 -23.00
N GLN A 86 -9.21 9.24 -23.57
CA GLN A 86 -9.62 7.94 -23.03
C GLN A 86 -8.96 7.65 -21.68
N LEU A 87 -7.68 7.97 -21.53
CA LEU A 87 -6.96 7.82 -20.27
C LEU A 87 -7.63 8.64 -19.14
N ASP A 88 -8.00 9.88 -19.42
CA ASP A 88 -8.68 10.74 -18.43
C ASP A 88 -10.08 10.21 -18.08
N ARG A 89 -10.81 9.63 -19.05
CA ARG A 89 -12.11 8.97 -18.78
C ARG A 89 -11.94 7.77 -17.86
N TYR A 90 -10.98 6.89 -18.14
CA TYR A 90 -10.71 5.73 -17.28
C TYR A 90 -10.27 6.14 -15.88
N ASN A 91 -9.41 7.15 -15.77
CA ASN A 91 -9.03 7.69 -14.47
C ASN A 91 -10.25 8.22 -13.70
N PHE A 92 -11.16 8.94 -14.37
CA PHE A 92 -12.39 9.41 -13.75
C PHE A 92 -13.27 8.26 -13.27
N ASP A 93 -13.46 7.23 -14.08
CA ASP A 93 -14.27 6.06 -13.71
C ASP A 93 -13.64 5.30 -12.53
N ILE A 94 -12.31 5.13 -12.51
CA ILE A 94 -11.58 4.52 -11.40
C ILE A 94 -11.77 5.33 -10.11
N GLU A 95 -11.60 6.65 -10.17
CA GLU A 95 -11.77 7.51 -8.99
C GLU A 95 -13.23 7.51 -8.49
N ARG A 96 -14.19 7.46 -9.42
CA ARG A 96 -15.60 7.29 -9.09
C ARG A 96 -15.86 6.00 -8.34
N GLN A 97 -15.33 4.87 -8.84
CA GLN A 97 -15.45 3.56 -8.20
C GLN A 97 -14.75 3.52 -6.85
N ASN A 98 -13.54 4.08 -6.73
CA ASN A 98 -12.80 4.16 -5.46
C ASN A 98 -13.60 4.93 -4.40
N ARG A 99 -14.26 6.02 -4.80
CA ARG A 99 -15.14 6.79 -3.91
C ARG A 99 -16.35 5.98 -3.47
N GLU A 100 -16.99 5.27 -4.40
CA GLU A 100 -18.12 4.38 -4.09
C GLU A 100 -17.71 3.26 -3.13
N ILE A 101 -16.57 2.60 -3.37
CA ILE A 101 -16.00 1.59 -2.46
C ILE A 101 -15.78 2.19 -1.07
N SER A 102 -15.25 3.40 -0.98
CA SER A 102 -15.00 4.07 0.30
C SER A 102 -16.29 4.36 1.08
N VAL A 103 -17.37 4.73 0.37
CA VAL A 103 -18.70 4.93 0.99
C VAL A 103 -19.26 3.59 1.46
N LEU A 104 -19.26 2.57 0.59
CA LEU A 104 -19.77 1.23 0.92
C LEU A 104 -19.01 0.59 2.09
N GLN A 105 -17.69 0.79 2.17
CA GLN A 105 -16.89 0.33 3.31
C GLN A 105 -17.34 0.98 4.61
N ARG A 106 -17.56 2.30 4.62
CA ARG A 106 -18.09 3.02 5.80
C ARG A 106 -19.47 2.51 6.20
N GLU A 107 -20.37 2.36 5.24
CA GLU A 107 -21.71 1.83 5.49
C GLU A 107 -21.65 0.39 6.04
N ASN A 108 -20.75 -0.45 5.52
CA ASN A 108 -20.55 -1.80 6.03
C ASN A 108 -20.01 -1.77 7.47
N GLU A 109 -19.06 -0.90 7.79
CA GLU A 109 -18.54 -0.72 9.15
C GLU A 109 -19.61 -0.25 10.15
N GLU A 110 -20.51 0.63 9.71
CA GLU A 110 -21.63 1.12 10.51
C GLU A 110 -22.68 0.03 10.74
N ASN A 111 -23.02 -0.72 9.69
CA ASN A 111 -24.03 -1.79 9.73
C ASN A 111 -23.51 -3.10 10.32
N ARG A 112 -22.18 -3.27 10.44
CA ARG A 112 -21.60 -4.46 11.04
C ARG A 112 -22.10 -4.61 12.48
N PRO A 113 -22.55 -5.81 12.87
CA PRO A 113 -23.05 -6.04 14.22
C PRO A 113 -21.90 -5.81 15.22
N LYS A 114 -21.96 -4.68 15.93
CA LYS A 114 -21.02 -4.38 17.00
C LYS A 114 -21.31 -5.35 18.14
N ARG A 115 -20.32 -6.16 18.54
CA ARG A 115 -20.47 -7.04 19.71
C ARG A 115 -20.86 -6.15 20.89
N ARG A 116 -22.00 -6.45 21.51
CA ARG A 116 -22.43 -5.74 22.72
C ARG A 116 -21.29 -5.83 23.74
N LYS A 117 -20.84 -4.68 24.24
CA LYS A 117 -19.86 -4.66 25.33
C LYS A 117 -20.51 -5.37 26.50
N LYS A 118 -19.88 -6.43 27.01
CA LYS A 118 -20.35 -7.10 28.23
C LYS A 118 -20.37 -6.05 29.33
N VAL A 119 -21.56 -5.66 29.76
CA VAL A 119 -21.72 -4.81 30.93
C VAL A 119 -21.32 -5.68 32.11
N VAL A 120 -20.18 -5.36 32.73
CA VAL A 120 -19.80 -5.95 34.00
C VAL A 120 -20.69 -5.27 35.03
N TYR A 121 -21.85 -5.89 35.31
CA TYR A 121 -22.75 -5.43 36.35
C TYR A 121 -22.04 -5.62 37.69
N ASN A 122 -21.80 -4.51 38.39
CA ASN A 122 -21.24 -4.53 39.74
C ASN A 122 -22.36 -4.21 40.73
N PRO A 123 -22.92 -5.21 41.44
CA PRO A 123 -23.98 -4.98 42.41
C PRO A 123 -23.52 -4.03 43.53
N ASN A 124 -22.24 -4.05 43.89
CA ASN A 124 -21.64 -3.16 44.90
C ASN A 124 -21.65 -1.68 44.51
N ALA A 125 -21.94 -1.34 43.25
CA ALA A 125 -22.11 0.04 42.79
C ALA A 125 -23.50 0.61 43.12
N GLU A 126 -24.53 -0.24 43.22
CA GLU A 126 -25.89 0.18 43.58
C GLU A 126 -26.08 0.35 45.09
N PHE A 127 -25.26 -0.33 45.90
CA PHE A 127 -25.34 -0.19 47.35
C PHE A 127 -24.93 1.21 47.80
N VAL A 128 -25.72 1.77 48.73
CA VAL A 128 -25.41 3.04 49.37
C VAL A 128 -24.09 2.92 50.13
N LYS A 129 -23.15 3.80 49.82
CA LYS A 129 -21.83 3.81 50.48
C LYS A 129 -21.97 4.17 51.96
N ILE A 130 -21.21 3.49 52.81
CA ILE A 130 -21.11 3.76 54.26
C ILE A 130 -21.03 5.26 54.63
N PRO A 131 -20.22 6.11 53.97
CA PRO A 131 -20.20 7.54 54.29
C PRO A 131 -21.54 8.26 54.07
N ALA A 132 -22.32 7.88 53.06
CA ALA A 132 -23.64 8.45 52.82
C ALA A 132 -24.62 8.04 53.93
N ILE A 133 -24.56 6.78 54.38
CA ILE A 133 -25.36 6.29 55.52
C ILE A 133 -25.01 7.06 56.80
N LYS A 134 -23.72 7.24 57.09
CA LYS A 134 -23.26 8.00 58.25
C LYS A 134 -23.75 9.44 58.21
N LYS A 135 -23.58 10.12 57.07
CA LYS A 135 -24.05 11.50 56.87
C LYS A 135 -25.56 11.63 57.06
N ALA A 136 -26.35 10.72 56.48
CA ALA A 136 -27.81 10.71 56.64
C ALA A 136 -28.21 10.51 58.10
N ARG A 137 -27.55 9.59 58.82
CA ARG A 137 -27.79 9.38 60.26
C ARG A 137 -27.46 10.62 61.08
N GLU A 138 -26.34 11.28 60.82
CA GLU A 138 -25.98 12.54 61.49
C GLU A 138 -27.00 13.65 61.22
N GLN A 139 -27.49 13.76 59.98
CA GLN A 139 -28.54 14.73 59.65
C GLN A 139 -29.85 14.43 60.38
N MET A 140 -30.30 13.17 60.38
CA MET A 140 -31.48 12.76 61.15
C MET A 140 -31.33 13.07 62.63
N TRP A 141 -30.16 12.83 63.22
CA TRP A 141 -29.88 13.13 64.63
C TRP A 141 -29.98 14.62 64.95
N LYS A 142 -29.50 15.48 64.05
CA LYS A 142 -29.62 16.93 64.19
C LYS A 142 -31.07 17.40 64.10
N THR A 143 -31.84 16.86 63.15
CA THR A 143 -33.24 17.24 62.92
C THR A 143 -34.16 16.75 64.03
N LEU A 144 -34.06 15.47 64.41
CA LEU A 144 -34.98 14.83 65.36
C LEU A 144 -34.62 15.08 66.83
N GLN A 145 -33.37 15.44 67.12
CA GLN A 145 -32.83 15.62 68.48
C GLN A 145 -33.35 14.55 69.46
N PRO A 146 -33.09 13.26 69.20
CA PRO A 146 -33.79 12.16 69.85
C PRO A 146 -33.66 12.16 71.38
N GLU A 147 -32.51 12.58 71.93
CA GLU A 147 -32.32 12.71 73.38
C GLU A 147 -33.21 13.80 73.99
N ARG A 148 -33.33 14.95 73.32
CA ARG A 148 -34.19 16.05 73.78
C ARG A 148 -35.65 15.66 73.72
N THR A 149 -36.05 15.00 72.64
CA THR A 149 -37.40 14.48 72.44
C THR A 149 -37.73 13.39 73.46
N ALA A 150 -36.82 12.43 73.69
CA ALA A 150 -36.99 11.38 74.70
C ALA A 150 -37.09 11.94 76.13
N ASN A 151 -36.26 12.93 76.48
CA ASN A 151 -36.32 13.59 77.78
C ASN A 151 -37.60 14.39 77.98
N LYS A 152 -38.15 14.99 76.90
CA LYS A 152 -39.45 15.67 76.94
C LYS A 152 -40.58 14.67 77.16
N VAL A 153 -40.58 13.55 76.42
CA VAL A 153 -41.59 12.48 76.52
C VAL A 153 -41.59 11.83 77.91
N LYS A 154 -40.41 11.57 78.50
CA LYS A 154 -40.30 11.01 79.86
C LYS A 154 -40.91 11.89 80.95
N LYS A 155 -41.04 13.19 80.71
CA LYS A 155 -41.61 14.16 81.67
C LYS A 155 -43.12 14.36 81.49
N LEU A 156 -43.70 13.85 80.40
CA LEU A 156 -45.13 13.95 80.12
C LEU A 156 -45.86 12.76 80.74
N LYS A 157 -47.11 12.99 81.20
CA LYS A 157 -48.00 11.91 81.63
C LYS A 157 -48.53 11.18 80.40
N LEU A 158 -48.92 9.91 80.55
CA LEU A 158 -49.39 9.06 79.45
C LEU A 158 -50.57 9.69 78.71
N GLU A 159 -51.48 10.36 79.44
CA GLU A 159 -52.66 11.04 78.89
C GLU A 159 -52.30 12.21 77.95
N ASP A 160 -51.25 12.96 78.26
CA ASP A 160 -50.80 14.14 77.48
C ASP A 160 -50.07 13.75 76.18
N LEU A 161 -49.59 12.51 76.10
CA LEU A 161 -48.95 11.98 74.90
C LEU A 161 -50.01 11.65 73.85
N CYS A 162 -51.12 11.03 74.23
CA CYS A 162 -52.18 10.61 73.32
C CYS A 162 -52.88 11.78 72.60
N THR A 163 -52.95 12.95 73.22
CA THR A 163 -53.63 14.14 72.67
C THR A 163 -52.73 14.96 71.73
N ASN A 164 -51.43 15.03 71.97
CA ASN A 164 -50.50 15.86 71.18
C ASN A 164 -50.08 15.26 69.83
N PHE A 165 -50.05 13.93 69.68
CA PHE A 165 -49.64 13.30 68.41
C PHE A 165 -50.65 13.51 67.27
N HIS A 166 -51.90 13.86 67.58
CA HIS A 166 -52.95 14.06 66.57
C HIS A 166 -52.88 15.42 65.84
N ILE A 167 -52.04 16.37 66.29
CA ILE A 167 -52.12 17.77 65.84
C ILE A 167 -51.02 18.16 64.83
N ASN A 168 -50.01 17.32 64.59
CA ASN A 168 -48.87 17.65 63.70
C ASN A 168 -48.76 16.76 62.44
N ILE A 169 -49.90 16.39 61.84
CA ILE A 169 -49.95 15.79 60.51
C ILE A 169 -50.79 16.71 59.62
N HIS A 170 -50.20 17.80 59.13
CA HIS A 170 -50.72 18.63 58.04
C HIS A 170 -49.57 19.26 57.27
#